data_AF-A0A7Y5VPI9-F1
#
_entry.id   AF-A0A7Y5VPI9-F1
#
_cell.length_a   1.000
_cell.length_b   1.000
_cell.length_c   1.000
_cell.angle_alpha   90.00
_cell.angle_beta   90.00
_cell.angle_gamma   90.00
#
_symmetry.space_group_name_H-M   'P 1'
#
loop_
_entity.id
_entity.type
_entity.pdbx_description
1 polymer ?
#
loop_
_entity_poly.entity_id
_entity_poly.type
_entity_poly.pdbx_seq_one_letter_code
_entity_poly.pdbx_strand_id
1 'polypeptide(L)' 'MKVHKHVGVIEAADRQTLEEALAIAAAQHEVLCFLAPNVAVLERETARKVAGALTGAGMHPKVVE' A
#
# COMPACT_ATOMS: atom_id res chain seq x y z
N MET A 1 -16.98 5.33 20.89
CA MET A 1 -16.11 4.29 20.28
C MET A 1 -14.86 4.98 19.77
N LYS A 2 -13.66 4.66 20.28
CA LYS A 2 -12.40 5.14 19.69
C LYS A 2 -11.97 4.12 18.64
N VAL A 3 -12.23 4.43 17.37
CA VAL A 3 -11.72 3.65 16.24
C VAL A 3 -10.25 4.06 16.05
N HIS A 4 -9.32 3.34 16.66
CA HIS A 4 -7.89 3.51 16.37
C HIS A 4 -7.58 2.71 15.09
N LYS A 5 -8.00 3.23 13.93
CA LYS A 5 -7.56 2.69 12.64
C LYS A 5 -6.15 3.20 12.37
N HIS A 6 -5.16 2.33 12.59
CA HIS A 6 -3.79 2.58 12.16
C HIS A 6 -3.76 2.51 10.63
N VAL A 7 -3.21 3.53 9.98
CA VAL A 7 -3.00 3.56 8.53
C VAL A 7 -1.59 3.08 8.21
N GLY A 8 -1.37 2.55 7.01
CA GLY A 8 -0.05 2.28 6.47
C GLY A 8 0.13 3.02 5.16
N VAL A 9 1.34 3.52 4.92
CA VAL A 9 1.70 4.23 3.68
C VAL A 9 2.55 3.31 2.81
N ILE A 10 2.15 3.15 1.56
CA ILE A 10 2.93 2.45 0.52
C ILE A 10 3.52 3.51 -0.40
N GLU A 11 4.85 3.57 -0.45
CA GLU A 11 5.62 4.39 -1.38
C GLU A 11 6.30 3.49 -2.41
N ALA A 12 6.08 3.79 -3.69
CA ALA A 12 6.68 3.09 -4.83
C ALA A 12 7.58 4.01 -5.66
N ALA A 13 8.43 3.46 -6.51
CA ALA A 13 9.35 4.24 -7.35
C ALA A 13 8.62 5.13 -8.38
N ASP A 14 7.50 4.64 -8.90
CA ASP A 14 6.65 5.33 -9.87
C ASP A 14 5.19 4.88 -9.73
N ARG A 15 4.32 5.52 -10.52
CA ARG A 15 2.88 5.24 -10.53
C ARG A 15 2.56 3.83 -11.01
N GLN A 16 3.27 3.34 -12.02
CA GLN A 16 3.01 2.02 -12.60
C GLN A 16 3.29 0.93 -11.56
N THR A 17 4.43 1.01 -10.87
CA THR A 17 4.82 0.11 -9.80
C THR A 17 3.78 0.08 -8.67
N LEU A 18 3.23 1.25 -8.30
CA LEU A 18 2.16 1.33 -7.31
C LEU A 18 0.87 0.66 -7.79
N GLU A 19 0.47 0.87 -9.04
CA GLU A 19 -0.73 0.26 -9.61
C GLU A 19 -0.61 -1.27 -9.69
N GLU A 20 0.56 -1.77 -10.08
CA GLU A 20 0.90 -3.20 -10.07
C GLU A 20 0.88 -3.76 -8.64
N ALA A 21 1.46 -3.06 -7.67
CA ALA A 21 1.44 -3.44 -6.25
C ALA A 21 0.01 -3.63 -5.72
N LEU A 22 -0.85 -2.65 -5.99
CA LEU A 22 -2.23 -2.66 -5.56
C LEU A 22 -3.04 -3.74 -6.29
N ALA A 23 -2.72 -4.01 -7.56
CA ALA A 23 -3.33 -5.09 -8.34
C ALA A 23 -2.99 -6.47 -7.79
N ILE A 24 -1.70 -6.75 -7.53
CA ILE A 24 -1.21 -8.03 -6.99
C ILE A 24 -1.87 -8.33 -5.64
N ALA A 25 -2.02 -7.30 -4.81
CA ALA A 25 -2.63 -7.42 -3.50
C ALA A 25 -4.17 -7.40 -3.51
N ALA A 26 -4.80 -7.24 -4.68
CA ALA A 26 -6.23 -7.01 -4.84
C ALA A 26 -6.78 -5.85 -3.96
N ALA A 27 -5.95 -4.86 -3.68
CA ALA A 27 -6.19 -3.80 -2.68
C ALA A 27 -6.55 -2.44 -3.29
N GLN A 28 -6.75 -2.36 -4.61
CA GLN A 28 -7.04 -1.10 -5.32
C GLN A 28 -8.27 -0.36 -4.75
N HIS A 29 -9.28 -1.11 -4.29
CA HIS A 29 -10.50 -0.57 -3.69
C HIS A 29 -10.37 -0.24 -2.20
N GLU A 30 -9.25 -0.62 -1.57
CA GLU A 30 -8.97 -0.41 -0.16
C GLU A 30 -8.07 0.82 0.10
N VAL A 31 -7.64 1.49 -0.97
CA VAL A 31 -6.89 2.75 -0.87
C VAL A 31 -7.78 3.83 -0.27
N LEU A 32 -7.35 4.38 0.87
CA LEU A 32 -8.05 5.46 1.57
C LEU A 32 -7.84 6.80 0.85
N CYS A 33 -6.59 7.08 0.48
CA CYS A 33 -6.23 8.24 -0.33
C CYS A 33 -4.86 8.07 -1.00
N PHE A 34 -4.61 8.87 -2.04
CA PHE A 34 -3.28 9.04 -2.63
C PHE A 34 -2.69 10.36 -2.13
N LEU A 35 -1.48 10.31 -1.56
CA LEU A 35 -0.76 11.52 -1.13
C LEU A 35 0.09 12.12 -2.27
N ALA A 36 0.51 11.27 -3.21
CA ALA A 36 1.26 11.61 -4.40
C ALA A 36 0.98 10.55 -5.50
N PRO A 37 1.39 10.76 -6.76
CA PRO A 37 1.13 9.81 -7.85
C PRO A 37 1.65 8.38 -7.60
N ASN A 38 2.64 8.23 -6.73
CA ASN A 38 3.32 6.98 -6.37
C ASN A 38 3.23 6.65 -4.86
N VAL A 39 2.32 7.30 -4.14
CA VAL A 39 2.12 7.07 -2.69
C VAL A 39 0.65 6.84 -2.36
N ALA A 40 0.33 5.65 -1.84
CA ALA A 40 -1.01 5.27 -1.40
C ALA A 40 -1.07 5.10 0.13
N VAL A 41 -2.19 5.50 0.72
CA VAL A 41 -2.51 5.27 2.13
C VAL A 41 -3.60 4.20 2.20
N LEU A 42 -3.35 3.17 2.99
CA LEU A 42 -4.25 2.03 3.20
C LEU A 42 -4.46 1.82 4.69
N GLU A 43 -5.42 0.97 5.06
CA GLU A 43 -5.43 0.45 6.43
C GLU A 43 -4.17 -0.39 6.67
N ARG A 44 -3.66 -0.38 7.91
CA ARG A 44 -2.39 -1.04 8.25
C ARG A 44 -2.33 -2.51 7.85
N GLU A 45 -3.42 -3.25 8.02
CA GLU A 45 -3.48 -4.66 7.62
C GLU A 45 -3.34 -4.82 6.10
N THR A 46 -4.03 -3.98 5.34
CA THR A 46 -3.97 -3.98 3.88
C THR A 46 -2.59 -3.54 3.39
N ALA A 47 -2.00 -2.50 3.98
CA ALA A 47 -0.63 -2.08 3.67
C ALA A 47 0.38 -3.22 3.91
N ARG A 48 0.23 -3.99 5.00
CA ARG A 48 1.07 -5.17 5.26
C ARG A 48 0.87 -6.28 4.23
N LYS A 49 -0.37 -6.55 3.81
CA LYS A 49 -0.66 -7.51 2.73
C LYS A 49 0.00 -7.08 1.42
N VAL A 50 -0.15 -5.81 1.04
CA VAL A 50 0.47 -5.22 -0.15
C VAL A 50 1.99 -5.36 -0.09
N ALA A 51 2.61 -5.02 1.04
CA ALA A 51 4.05 -5.12 1.21
C ALA A 51 4.56 -6.57 1.15
N GLY A 52 3.82 -7.52 1.73
CA GLY A 52 4.14 -8.95 1.65
C GLY A 52 4.07 -9.48 0.23
N ALA A 53 3.03 -9.10 -0.52
CA ALA A 53 2.86 -9.52 -1.91
C ALA A 53 3.96 -8.95 -2.82
N LEU A 54 4.32 -7.69 -2.61
CA LEU A 54 5.44 -7.03 -3.31
C LEU A 54 6.79 -7.68 -3.02
N THR A 55 7.06 -8.02 -1.76
CA THR A 55 8.29 -8.73 -1.38
C THR A 55 8.35 -10.10 -2.07
N GLY A 56 7.22 -10.83 -2.14
CA GLY A 56 7.11 -12.08 -2.87
C GLY A 56 7.34 -11.95 -4.37
N ALA A 57 7.07 -10.78 -4.95
CA ALA A 57 7.33 -10.45 -6.35
C ALA A 57 8.77 -9.93 -6.61
N GLY A 58 9.64 -9.90 -5.60
CA GLY A 58 11.02 -9.40 -5.71
C GLY A 58 11.15 -7.87 -5.65
N MET A 59 10.11 -7.17 -5.19
CA MET A 59 10.11 -5.72 -5.01
C MET A 59 10.35 -5.33 -3.54
N HIS A 60 10.86 -4.11 -3.31
CA HIS A 60 11.21 -3.62 -1.98
C HIS A 60 10.41 -2.35 -1.60
N PRO A 61 9.12 -2.50 -1.26
CA PRO A 61 8.31 -1.37 -0.82
C PRO A 61 8.79 -0.82 0.53
N LYS A 62 8.68 0.49 0.70
CA LYS A 62 8.79 1.12 2.01
C LYS A 62 7.41 1.27 2.62
N VAL A 63 7.18 0.61 3.75
CA VAL A 63 5.97 0.80 4.56
C VAL A 63 6.30 1.69 5.74
N VAL A 64 5.58 2.81 5.87
CA VAL A 64 5.65 3.67 7.05
C VAL A 64 4.34 3.49 7.82
N GLU A 65 4.44 3.09 9.10
CA GLU A 65 3.31 2.90 10.02
C GLU A 65 3.05 4.14 10.88
#